data_AF-A0A523IIC6-F1
#
_entry.id   AF-A0A523IIC6-F1
#
_cell.length_a   1.000
_cell.length_b   1.000
_cell.length_c   1.000
_cell.angle_alpha   90.00
_cell.angle_beta   90.00
_cell.angle_gamma   90.00
#
_symmetry.space_group_name_H-M   'P 1'
#
loop_
_entity.id
_entity.type
_entity.pdbx_description
1 polymer ?
#
loop_
_entity_poly.entity_id
_entity_poly.type
_entity_poly.pdbx_seq_one_letter_code
_entity_poly.pdbx_strand_id
1 'polypeptide(L)'
;MSTETQFEQPGSLSSPGPIGRLVRLALGLWITYAFFQFMDIGFLDAQIADRFFSWRAPTHPSFWLSVAIFFWVFPYVVNIGFSRNWRRKAQWFLVGAVVVAAAAGYALAGSLWSPAMGWLILIWLLYVTAHLGVSFLLAAILGTPGCEMRAFHHLWTILTGEKTKEHYCSGFLDRIDKWETNRTKKIKGKVSI
;
A
#
# COMPACT_ATOMS: atom_id res chain seq x y z
N MET A 1 -2.64 -5.97 -18.56
CA MET A 1 -2.78 -5.76 -17.12
C MET A 1 -1.94 -6.82 -16.44
N SER A 2 -0.85 -6.47 -15.74
CA SER A 2 -0.13 -7.47 -14.95
C SER A 2 -1.10 -8.02 -13.90
N THR A 3 -1.30 -9.33 -13.89
CA THR A 3 -2.02 -9.98 -12.79
C THR A 3 -1.15 -9.80 -11.54
N GLU A 4 -1.71 -9.57 -10.34
CA GLU A 4 -0.98 -9.33 -9.06
C GLU A 4 0.04 -10.42 -8.64
N THR A 5 0.26 -11.40 -9.52
CA THR A 5 0.75 -12.74 -9.26
C THR A 5 1.81 -13.18 -10.28
N GLN A 6 2.03 -12.37 -11.33
CA GLN A 6 3.08 -12.60 -12.32
C GLN A 6 4.38 -11.97 -11.85
N PHE A 7 5.20 -12.77 -11.18
CA PHE A 7 6.53 -12.35 -10.75
C PHE A 7 7.54 -12.58 -11.86
N GLU A 8 8.35 -11.55 -12.11
CA GLU A 8 9.36 -11.56 -13.16
C GLU A 8 10.73 -11.96 -12.59
N GLN A 9 11.64 -12.33 -13.50
CA GLN A 9 13.02 -12.64 -13.11
C GLN A 9 13.75 -11.38 -12.60
N PRO A 10 14.68 -11.53 -11.65
CA PRO A 10 15.49 -10.42 -11.15
C PRO A 10 16.29 -9.75 -12.28
N GLY A 11 16.32 -8.42 -12.32
CA GLY A 11 17.01 -7.63 -13.34
C GLY A 11 16.26 -7.48 -14.66
N SER A 12 15.00 -7.90 -14.73
CA SER A 12 14.17 -7.75 -15.94
C SER A 12 13.49 -6.39 -16.02
N LEU A 13 13.26 -5.73 -14.89
CA LEU A 13 12.58 -4.44 -14.82
C LEU A 13 13.56 -3.27 -14.76
N SER A 14 13.14 -2.14 -15.34
CA SER A 14 13.91 -0.90 -15.27
C SER A 14 13.87 -0.32 -13.86
N SER A 15 15.05 -0.03 -13.31
CA SER A 15 15.16 0.73 -12.08
C SER A 15 14.72 2.19 -12.29
N PRO A 16 14.07 2.81 -11.28
CA PRO A 16 13.67 4.20 -11.33
C PRO A 16 14.86 5.15 -11.42
N GLY A 17 14.74 6.16 -12.29
CA GLY A 17 15.65 7.29 -12.33
C GLY A 17 15.32 8.32 -11.24
N PRO A 18 15.97 9.51 -11.26
CA PRO A 18 15.75 10.54 -10.27
C PRO A 18 14.28 10.98 -10.15
N ILE A 19 13.56 11.09 -11.27
CA ILE A 19 12.15 11.51 -11.27
C ILE A 19 11.27 10.41 -10.69
N GLY A 20 11.47 9.15 -11.12
CA GLY A 20 10.76 8.00 -10.57
C GLY A 20 10.95 7.83 -9.07
N ARG A 21 12.14 8.18 -8.54
CA ARG A 21 12.43 8.19 -7.10
C ARG A 21 11.73 9.34 -6.37
N LEU A 22 11.75 10.54 -6.93
CA LEU A 22 11.05 11.71 -6.34
C LEU A 22 9.54 11.50 -6.24
N VAL A 23 8.93 10.93 -7.28
CA VAL A 23 7.49 10.61 -7.27
C VAL A 23 7.17 9.59 -6.16
N ARG A 24 7.99 8.53 -6.04
CA ARG A 24 7.83 7.54 -4.97
C ARG A 24 8.03 8.14 -3.59
N LEU A 25 8.99 9.05 -3.42
CA LEU A 25 9.20 9.77 -2.17
C LEU A 25 7.97 10.61 -1.81
N ALA A 26 7.44 11.39 -2.76
CA ALA A 26 6.25 12.20 -2.54
C ALA A 26 5.02 11.35 -2.16
N LEU A 27 4.78 10.24 -2.88
CA LEU A 27 3.71 9.30 -2.55
C LEU A 27 3.92 8.64 -1.18
N GLY A 28 5.16 8.22 -0.87
CA GLY A 28 5.52 7.63 0.42
C GLY A 28 5.28 8.59 1.59
N LEU A 29 5.69 9.85 1.44
CA LEU A 29 5.45 10.90 2.44
C LEU A 29 3.96 11.18 2.62
N TRP A 30 3.18 11.27 1.53
CA TRP A 30 1.73 11.44 1.60
C TRP A 30 1.07 10.28 2.35
N ILE A 31 1.39 9.04 2.00
CA ILE A 31 0.78 7.86 2.61
C ILE A 31 1.20 7.74 4.09
N THR A 32 2.44 8.09 4.40
CA THR A 32 2.93 8.14 5.79
C THR A 32 2.21 9.24 6.59
N TYR A 33 1.93 10.40 5.98
CA TYR A 33 1.09 11.42 6.60
C TYR A 33 -0.33 10.90 6.87
N ALA A 34 -0.93 10.16 5.94
CA ALA A 34 -2.22 9.52 6.16
C ALA A 34 -2.20 8.49 7.31
N PHE A 35 -1.10 7.74 7.46
CA PHE A 35 -0.91 6.85 8.61
C PHE A 35 -0.97 7.62 9.94
N PHE A 36 -0.26 8.75 10.04
CA PHE A 36 -0.30 9.59 11.25
C PHE A 36 -1.68 10.18 11.52
N GLN A 37 -2.41 10.59 10.49
CA GLN A 37 -3.81 11.02 10.64
C GLN A 37 -4.70 9.91 11.23
N PHE A 38 -4.50 8.65 10.83
CA PHE A 38 -5.23 7.53 11.43
C PHE A 38 -4.77 7.22 12.86
N MET A 39 -3.48 7.37 13.16
CA MET A 39 -2.98 7.28 14.54
C MET A 39 -3.59 8.35 15.44
N ASP A 40 -3.73 9.57 14.94
CA ASP A 40 -4.36 10.67 15.66
C ASP A 40 -5.82 10.35 16.00
N ILE A 41 -6.58 9.86 15.02
CA ILE A 41 -7.99 9.44 15.20
C ILE A 41 -8.13 8.32 16.24
N GLY A 42 -7.20 7.37 16.25
CA GLY A 42 -7.33 6.14 17.01
C GLY A 42 -6.72 6.14 18.40
N PHE A 43 -5.67 6.92 18.61
CA PHE A 43 -4.80 6.77 19.78
C PHE A 43 -4.39 8.08 20.46
N LEU A 44 -4.27 9.18 19.70
CA LEU A 44 -3.67 10.41 20.22
C LEU A 44 -4.71 11.47 20.58
N ASP A 45 -5.87 11.49 19.90
CA ASP A 45 -6.97 12.40 20.21
C ASP A 45 -8.14 11.65 20.86
N ALA A 46 -8.28 11.80 22.18
CA ALA A 46 -9.35 11.17 22.96
C ALA A 46 -10.77 11.59 22.50
N GLN A 47 -10.95 12.82 22.04
CA GLN A 47 -12.26 13.32 21.62
C GLN A 47 -12.68 12.72 20.27
N ILE A 48 -11.72 12.53 19.37
CA ILE A 48 -11.96 11.88 18.08
C ILE A 48 -12.14 10.38 18.27
N ALA A 49 -11.30 9.76 19.11
CA ALA A 49 -11.39 8.34 19.47
C ALA A 49 -12.77 8.00 20.06
N ASP A 50 -13.28 8.81 21.00
CA ASP A 50 -14.60 8.60 21.61
C ASP A 50 -15.72 8.61 20.56
N ARG A 51 -15.62 9.43 19.51
CA ARG A 51 -16.60 9.45 18.42
C ARG A 51 -16.43 8.25 17.50
N PHE A 52 -15.19 7.90 17.17
CA PHE A 52 -14.87 6.83 16.23
C PHE A 52 -15.18 5.43 16.76
N PHE A 53 -14.90 5.20 18.05
CA PHE A 53 -15.19 3.97 18.77
C PHE A 53 -16.56 3.99 19.47
N SER A 54 -17.44 4.93 19.11
CA SER A 54 -18.82 4.94 19.59
C SER A 54 -19.68 3.90 18.86
N TRP A 55 -20.95 3.79 19.26
CA TRP A 55 -21.97 3.01 18.55
C TRP A 55 -22.54 3.72 17.31
N ARG A 56 -21.91 4.82 16.87
CA ARG A 56 -22.29 5.59 15.69
C ARG A 56 -21.18 5.56 14.66
N ALA A 57 -21.55 5.25 13.42
CA ALA A 57 -20.60 5.22 12.31
C ALA A 57 -20.06 6.62 11.97
N PRO A 58 -18.81 6.74 11.50
CA PRO A 58 -18.28 7.99 10.97
C PRO A 58 -19.16 8.53 9.83
N THR A 59 -19.47 9.82 9.88
CA THR A 59 -20.34 10.48 8.87
C THR A 59 -19.56 11.18 7.77
N HIS A 60 -18.27 11.45 7.99
CA HIS A 60 -17.45 12.18 7.03
C HIS A 60 -17.19 11.35 5.75
N PRO A 61 -17.54 11.85 4.55
CA PRO A 61 -17.35 11.11 3.30
C PRO A 61 -15.89 10.77 2.99
N SER A 62 -14.95 11.62 3.42
CA SER A 62 -13.50 11.41 3.22
C SER A 62 -12.99 10.13 3.89
N PHE A 63 -13.57 9.75 5.04
CA PHE A 63 -13.25 8.50 5.72
C PHE A 63 -13.64 7.30 4.86
N TRP A 64 -14.88 7.27 4.38
CA TRP A 64 -15.39 6.18 3.54
C TRP A 64 -14.71 6.10 2.18
N LEU A 65 -14.34 7.25 1.61
CA LEU A 65 -13.51 7.30 0.41
C LEU A 65 -12.14 6.66 0.66
N SER A 66 -11.51 6.97 1.79
CA SER A 66 -10.23 6.36 2.18
C SER A 66 -10.37 4.84 2.36
N VAL A 67 -11.40 4.39 3.08
CA VAL A 67 -11.74 2.97 3.22
C VAL A 67 -11.91 2.30 1.85
N ALA A 68 -12.65 2.90 0.93
CA ALA A 68 -12.86 2.34 -0.40
C ALA A 68 -11.55 2.22 -1.21
N ILE A 69 -10.72 3.27 -1.19
CA ILE A 69 -9.42 3.28 -1.88
C ILE A 69 -8.50 2.21 -1.30
N PHE A 70 -8.33 2.17 0.03
CA PHE A 70 -7.46 1.19 0.67
C PHE A 70 -7.99 -0.24 0.54
N PHE A 71 -9.32 -0.43 0.50
CA PHE A 71 -9.92 -1.73 0.23
C PHE A 71 -9.57 -2.23 -1.17
N TRP A 72 -9.60 -1.35 -2.17
CA TRP A 72 -9.23 -1.68 -3.54
C TRP A 72 -7.74 -2.02 -3.67
N VAL A 73 -6.85 -1.30 -2.96
CA VAL A 73 -5.40 -1.50 -2.99
C VAL A 73 -4.94 -2.68 -2.10
N PHE A 74 -5.73 -3.06 -1.10
CA PHE A 74 -5.39 -4.10 -0.12
C PHE A 74 -4.84 -5.42 -0.67
N PRO A 75 -5.43 -6.06 -1.71
CA PRO A 75 -4.93 -7.34 -2.20
C PRO A 75 -3.51 -7.19 -2.78
N TYR A 76 -3.20 -6.06 -3.44
CA TYR A 76 -1.85 -5.78 -3.94
C TYR A 76 -0.84 -5.68 -2.80
N VAL A 77 -1.17 -4.97 -1.73
CA VAL A 77 -0.30 -4.79 -0.55
C VAL A 77 0.04 -6.15 0.06
N VAL A 78 -0.97 -7.00 0.29
CA VAL A 78 -0.78 -8.31 0.90
C VAL A 78 -0.07 -9.28 -0.06
N ASN A 79 -0.55 -9.40 -1.30
CA ASN A 79 -0.06 -10.40 -2.23
C ASN A 79 1.39 -10.12 -2.66
N ILE A 80 1.70 -8.85 -2.98
CA ILE A 80 3.04 -8.45 -3.42
C ILE A 80 3.99 -8.40 -2.22
N GLY A 81 3.55 -7.83 -1.08
CA GLY A 81 4.36 -7.72 0.13
C GLY A 81 4.81 -9.08 0.66
N PHE A 82 3.90 -10.07 0.69
CA PHE A 82 4.24 -11.43 1.13
C PHE A 82 4.71 -12.37 0.01
N SER A 83 4.81 -11.89 -1.23
CA SER A 83 5.09 -12.74 -2.41
C SER A 83 4.16 -13.96 -2.52
N ARG A 84 2.89 -13.81 -2.11
CA ARG A 84 1.87 -14.87 -2.12
C ARG A 84 0.72 -14.50 -3.04
N ASN A 85 0.24 -15.46 -3.83
CA ASN A 85 -0.93 -15.28 -4.66
C ASN A 85 -2.20 -15.71 -3.91
N TRP A 86 -2.71 -14.85 -3.03
CA TRP A 86 -4.01 -15.06 -2.41
C TRP A 86 -5.16 -14.48 -3.23
N ARG A 87 -4.90 -13.90 -4.40
CA ARG A 87 -5.89 -13.20 -5.23
C ARG A 87 -6.70 -12.24 -4.34
N ARG A 88 -8.03 -12.25 -4.45
CA ARG A 88 -8.93 -11.46 -3.61
C ARG A 88 -9.26 -12.08 -2.25
N LYS A 89 -8.63 -13.19 -1.84
CA LYS A 89 -8.94 -13.84 -0.55
C LYS A 89 -8.71 -12.90 0.64
N ALA A 90 -7.68 -12.04 0.59
CA ALA A 90 -7.46 -11.03 1.62
C ALA A 90 -8.65 -10.06 1.76
N GLN A 91 -9.21 -9.59 0.64
CA GLN A 91 -10.42 -8.76 0.66
C GLN A 91 -11.62 -9.51 1.23
N TRP A 92 -11.84 -10.77 0.83
CA TRP A 92 -12.94 -11.58 1.35
C TRP A 92 -12.81 -11.87 2.83
N PHE A 93 -11.59 -12.08 3.33
CA PHE A 93 -11.33 -12.22 4.76
C PHE A 93 -11.74 -10.96 5.52
N LEU A 94 -11.37 -9.78 5.03
CA LEU A 94 -11.76 -8.51 5.64
C LEU A 94 -13.28 -8.30 5.59
N VAL A 95 -13.93 -8.60 4.45
CA VAL A 95 -15.40 -8.52 4.34
C VAL A 95 -16.06 -9.45 5.34
N GLY A 96 -15.56 -10.69 5.49
CA GLY A 96 -16.04 -11.64 6.49
C GLY A 96 -15.91 -11.09 7.91
N ALA A 97 -14.75 -10.51 8.25
CA ALA A 97 -14.52 -9.90 9.56
C ALA A 97 -15.48 -8.72 9.82
N VAL A 98 -15.71 -7.86 8.82
CA VAL A 98 -16.67 -6.75 8.89
C VAL A 98 -18.10 -7.29 9.09
N VAL A 99 -18.53 -8.29 8.33
CA VAL A 99 -19.87 -8.88 8.48
C VAL A 99 -20.06 -9.47 9.87
N VAL A 100 -19.07 -10.19 10.40
CA VAL A 100 -19.12 -10.75 11.76
C VAL A 100 -19.19 -9.64 12.82
N ALA A 101 -18.36 -8.60 12.69
CA ALA A 101 -18.38 -7.46 13.62
C ALA A 101 -19.70 -6.69 13.58
N ALA A 102 -20.30 -6.52 12.40
CA ALA A 102 -21.60 -5.87 12.22
C ALA A 102 -22.73 -6.72 12.81
N ALA A 103 -22.73 -8.03 12.55
CA ALA A 103 -23.72 -8.96 13.10
C ALA A 103 -23.67 -9.01 14.64
N ALA A 104 -22.45 -9.05 15.20
CA ALA A 104 -22.26 -9.00 16.65
C ALA A 104 -22.73 -7.67 17.24
N GLY A 105 -22.39 -6.54 16.62
CA GLY A 105 -22.87 -5.22 17.05
C GLY A 105 -24.39 -5.11 17.02
N TYR A 106 -25.02 -5.62 15.97
CA TYR A 106 -26.47 -5.62 15.83
C TYR A 106 -27.15 -6.50 16.87
N ALA A 107 -26.63 -7.69 17.12
CA ALA A 107 -27.16 -8.61 18.12
C ALA A 107 -27.07 -8.05 19.56
N LEU A 108 -26.04 -7.26 19.86
CA LEU A 108 -25.80 -6.73 21.21
C LEU A 108 -26.51 -5.39 21.49
N ALA A 109 -26.59 -4.50 20.50
CA ALA A 109 -27.06 -3.13 20.72
C ALA A 109 -27.96 -2.58 19.59
N GLY A 110 -28.34 -3.41 18.61
CA GLY A 110 -29.17 -3.00 17.48
C GLY A 110 -28.48 -2.09 16.46
N SER A 111 -27.16 -1.88 16.58
CA SER A 111 -26.36 -1.05 15.66
C SER A 111 -25.37 -1.88 14.87
N LEU A 112 -25.30 -1.66 13.55
CA LEU A 112 -24.31 -2.30 12.68
C LEU A 112 -22.88 -1.76 12.92
N TRP A 113 -22.76 -0.59 13.55
CA TRP A 113 -21.49 -0.01 13.93
C TRP A 113 -21.27 -0.20 15.43
N SER A 114 -20.10 -0.71 15.78
CA SER A 114 -19.71 -0.97 17.16
C SER A 114 -18.26 -0.51 17.40
N PRO A 115 -17.84 -0.34 18.66
CA PRO A 115 -16.44 -0.06 18.99
C PRO A 115 -15.48 -1.09 18.36
N ALA A 116 -15.89 -2.36 18.32
CA ALA A 116 -15.11 -3.43 17.70
C ALA A 116 -14.96 -3.25 16.18
N MET A 117 -16.00 -2.79 15.48
CA MET A 117 -15.91 -2.44 14.06
C MET A 117 -14.92 -1.28 13.83
N GLY A 118 -14.96 -0.26 14.69
CA GLY A 118 -14.02 0.85 14.65
C GLY A 118 -12.58 0.39 14.76
N TRP A 119 -12.28 -0.46 15.74
CA TRP A 119 -10.95 -1.07 15.92
C TRP A 119 -10.51 -1.90 14.71
N LEU A 120 -11.40 -2.75 14.18
CA LEU A 120 -11.11 -3.57 13.02
C LEU A 120 -10.69 -2.71 11.81
N ILE A 121 -11.47 -1.67 11.49
CA ILE A 121 -11.19 -0.81 10.35
C ILE A 121 -9.93 0.03 10.59
N LEU A 122 -9.75 0.56 11.79
CA LEU A 122 -8.57 1.36 12.13
C LEU A 122 -7.27 0.54 12.02
N ILE A 123 -7.21 -0.64 12.64
CA ILE A 123 -6.03 -1.51 12.61
C ILE A 123 -5.71 -1.89 11.16
N TRP A 124 -6.73 -2.21 10.37
CA TRP A 124 -6.56 -2.50 8.96
C TRP A 124 -6.02 -1.29 8.17
N LEU A 125 -6.58 -0.09 8.36
CA LEU A 125 -6.09 1.13 7.71
C LEU A 125 -4.64 1.43 8.08
N LEU A 126 -4.28 1.29 9.37
CA LEU A 126 -2.91 1.46 9.86
C LEU A 126 -1.96 0.45 9.24
N TYR A 127 -2.36 -0.82 9.15
CA TYR A 127 -1.57 -1.85 8.48
C TYR A 127 -1.31 -1.48 7.01
N VAL A 128 -2.35 -1.14 6.25
CA VAL A 128 -2.22 -0.85 4.81
C VAL A 128 -1.36 0.40 4.59
N THR A 129 -1.61 1.47 5.33
CA THR A 129 -0.86 2.72 5.19
C THR A 129 0.58 2.60 5.66
N ALA A 130 0.85 1.91 6.77
CA ALA A 130 2.22 1.65 7.23
C ALA A 130 3.00 0.84 6.21
N HIS A 131 2.45 -0.29 5.75
CA HIS A 131 3.13 -1.18 4.82
C HIS A 131 3.42 -0.46 3.50
N LEU A 132 2.44 0.29 2.97
CA LEU A 132 2.58 0.99 1.70
C LEU A 132 3.50 2.22 1.82
N GLY A 133 3.34 3.03 2.87
CA GLY A 133 4.18 4.21 3.12
C GLY A 133 5.65 3.85 3.23
N VAL A 134 5.99 2.87 4.08
CA VAL A 134 7.37 2.40 4.24
C VAL A 134 7.90 1.81 2.94
N SER A 135 7.10 1.03 2.21
CA SER A 135 7.48 0.46 0.91
C SER A 135 7.87 1.54 -0.10
N PHE A 136 7.07 2.61 -0.22
CA PHE A 136 7.36 3.73 -1.12
C PHE A 136 8.64 4.49 -0.74
N LEU A 137 8.82 4.76 0.55
CA LEU A 137 10.02 5.44 1.05
C LEU A 137 11.28 4.61 0.77
N LEU A 138 11.23 3.31 1.07
CA LEU A 138 12.33 2.38 0.75
C LEU A 138 12.56 2.29 -0.77
N ALA A 139 11.50 2.25 -1.58
CA ALA A 139 11.62 2.21 -3.03
C ALA A 139 12.30 3.47 -3.60
N ALA A 140 12.01 4.64 -3.03
CA ALA A 140 12.65 5.89 -3.41
C ALA A 140 14.14 5.92 -3.05
N ILE A 141 14.51 5.44 -1.85
CA ILE A 141 15.90 5.40 -1.36
C ILE A 141 16.72 4.39 -2.16
N LEU A 142 16.23 3.15 -2.26
CA LEU A 142 16.95 2.02 -2.86
C LEU A 142 16.90 2.03 -4.39
N GLY A 143 15.97 2.77 -4.99
CA GLY A 143 15.71 2.71 -6.42
C GLY A 143 15.19 1.33 -6.84
N THR A 144 14.19 0.82 -6.11
CA THR A 144 13.66 -0.53 -6.32
C THR A 144 13.05 -0.68 -7.72
N PRO A 145 13.51 -1.65 -8.55
CA PRO A 145 12.95 -1.88 -9.87
C PRO A 145 11.53 -2.43 -9.79
N GLY A 146 10.66 -1.93 -10.67
CA GLY A 146 9.26 -2.32 -10.72
C GLY A 146 8.44 -1.74 -9.56
N CYS A 147 7.72 -2.61 -8.85
CA CYS A 147 6.74 -2.20 -7.86
C CYS A 147 7.33 -1.92 -6.47
N GLU A 148 6.98 -0.77 -5.90
CA GLU A 148 7.44 -0.30 -4.59
C GLU A 148 7.12 -1.26 -3.44
N MET A 149 6.01 -2.01 -3.52
CA MET A 149 5.63 -3.01 -2.52
C MET A 149 6.65 -4.15 -2.40
N ARG A 150 7.58 -4.28 -3.36
CA ARG A 150 8.71 -5.20 -3.31
C ARG A 150 9.98 -4.60 -2.70
N ALA A 151 9.95 -3.36 -2.23
CA ALA A 151 11.14 -2.70 -1.66
C ALA A 151 11.73 -3.47 -0.47
N PHE A 152 10.90 -4.15 0.33
CA PHE A 152 11.40 -5.04 1.39
C PHE A 152 12.19 -6.24 0.86
N HIS A 153 11.70 -6.90 -0.21
CA HIS A 153 12.40 -8.00 -0.87
C HIS A 153 13.67 -7.51 -1.57
N HIS A 154 13.63 -6.31 -2.14
CA HIS A 154 14.82 -5.71 -2.75
C HIS A 154 15.87 -5.33 -1.70
N LEU A 155 15.45 -4.80 -0.55
CA LEU A 155 16.33 -4.56 0.59
C LEU A 155 16.97 -5.88 1.06
N TRP A 156 16.19 -6.97 1.12
CA TRP A 156 16.72 -8.30 1.44
C TRP A 156 17.78 -8.75 0.43
N THR A 157 17.54 -8.56 -0.89
CA THR A 157 18.53 -8.83 -1.93
C THR A 157 19.82 -8.06 -1.71
N ILE A 158 19.73 -6.77 -1.36
CA ILE A 158 20.91 -5.93 -1.11
C ILE A 158 21.69 -6.40 0.12
N LEU A 159 20.98 -6.81 1.18
CA LEU A 159 21.61 -7.25 2.44
C LEU A 159 22.21 -8.65 2.37
N THR A 160 21.58 -9.58 1.64
CA THR A 160 21.97 -11.00 1.62
C THR A 160 22.66 -11.44 0.34
N GLY A 161 22.53 -10.68 -0.74
CA GLY A 161 22.95 -11.09 -2.08
C GLY A 161 22.02 -12.08 -2.76
N GLU A 162 20.98 -12.57 -2.08
CA GLU A 162 20.00 -13.49 -2.67
C GLU A 162 19.04 -12.75 -3.60
N LYS A 163 19.01 -13.15 -4.88
CA LYS A 163 18.15 -12.51 -5.87
C LYS A 163 16.68 -12.80 -5.61
N THR A 164 15.92 -11.79 -5.21
CA THR A 164 14.45 -11.88 -5.13
C THR A 164 13.80 -11.54 -6.47
N LYS A 165 12.63 -12.14 -6.73
CA LYS A 165 11.85 -11.90 -7.96
C LYS A 165 11.45 -10.42 -8.07
N GLU A 166 10.99 -10.00 -9.23
CA GLU A 166 10.48 -8.64 -9.47
C GLU A 166 8.98 -8.65 -9.79
N HIS A 167 8.33 -7.49 -9.83
CA HIS A 167 6.91 -7.39 -10.21
C HIS A 167 6.60 -6.04 -10.85
N TYR A 168 5.81 -6.06 -11.93
CA TYR A 168 5.30 -4.84 -12.54
C TYR A 168 4.30 -4.17 -11.61
N CYS A 169 4.51 -2.88 -11.37
CA CYS A 169 3.55 -2.12 -10.60
C CYS A 169 2.32 -1.79 -11.45
N SER A 170 1.14 -2.02 -10.89
CA SER A 170 -0.11 -1.61 -11.51
C SER A 170 -0.24 -0.09 -11.42
N GLY A 171 0.15 0.62 -12.47
CA GLY A 171 0.00 2.08 -12.49
C GLY A 171 0.92 2.80 -13.46
N PHE A 172 1.12 4.09 -13.20
CA PHE A 172 1.89 4.99 -14.05
C PHE A 172 3.39 4.99 -13.74
N LEU A 173 3.82 4.50 -12.57
CA LEU A 173 5.22 4.54 -12.13
C LEU A 173 6.15 3.75 -13.06
N ASP A 174 5.75 2.55 -13.47
CA ASP A 174 6.51 1.73 -14.44
C ASP A 174 6.71 2.47 -15.78
N ARG A 175 5.74 3.29 -16.19
CA ARG A 175 5.85 4.09 -17.42
C ARG A 175 6.87 5.21 -17.27
N ILE A 176 6.94 5.84 -16.09
CA ILE A 176 7.94 6.87 -15.77
C ILE A 176 9.34 6.25 -15.81
N ASP A 177 9.53 5.11 -15.14
CA ASP A 177 10.85 4.46 -15.06
C ASP A 177 11.36 4.03 -16.45
N LYS A 178 10.47 3.46 -17.28
CA LYS A 178 10.77 3.11 -18.67
C LYS A 178 11.13 4.34 -19.51
N TRP A 179 10.38 5.43 -19.35
CA TRP A 179 10.65 6.69 -20.04
C TRP A 179 12.01 7.28 -19.66
N GLU A 180 12.35 7.32 -18.37
CA GLU A 180 13.66 7.80 -17.89
C GLU A 180 14.81 6.94 -18.44
N THR A 181 14.66 5.61 -18.38
CA THR A 181 15.67 4.67 -18.88
C THR A 181 15.91 4.88 -20.39
N ASN A 182 14.84 5.02 -21.17
CA ASN A 182 14.93 5.27 -22.61
C ASN A 182 15.57 6.61 -22.93
N ARG A 183 15.30 7.66 -22.14
CA ARG A 183 15.88 8.99 -22.30
C ARG A 183 17.39 8.96 -22.02
N THR A 184 17.82 8.29 -20.95
CA THR A 184 19.24 8.14 -20.62
C THR A 184 20.00 7.35 -21.69
N LYS A 185 19.40 6.27 -22.23
CA LYS A 185 19.99 5.51 -23.34
C LYS A 185 20.19 6.37 -24.60
N LYS A 186 19.17 7.17 -24.97
CA LYS A 186 19.26 8.10 -26.12
C LYS A 186 20.35 9.16 -25.94
N ILE A 187 20.52 9.70 -24.73
CA ILE A 187 21.58 10.68 -24.44
C ILE A 187 22.95 10.03 -24.55
N LYS A 188 23.17 8.86 -23.93
CA LYS A 188 24.46 8.14 -24.03
C LYS A 188 24.81 7.75 -25.46
N GLY A 189 23.83 7.30 -26.25
CA GLY A 189 24.02 6.95 -27.66
C GLY A 189 24.32 8.16 -28.56
N LYS A 190 23.96 9.39 -28.16
CA LYS A 190 24.33 10.61 -28.87
C LYS A 190 25.72 11.14 -28.51
N VAL A 191 26.27 10.75 -27.36
CA VAL A 191 27.59 11.18 -26.86
C VAL A 191 28.70 10.21 -27.28
N SER A 192 28.33 9.02 -27.79
CA SER A 192 29.26 7.98 -28.27
C SER A 192 29.43 7.98 -29.80
N ILE A 193 29.04 9.08 -30.46
CA ILE A 193 29.27 9.40 -31.88
C ILE A 193 30.15 10.65 -31.90
#